data_AF-A0A2N4WQF0-F1
#
_entry.id   AF-A0A2N4WQF0-F1
#
_cell.length_a   1.000
_cell.length_b   1.000
_cell.length_c   1.000
_cell.angle_alpha   90.00
_cell.angle_beta   90.00
_cell.angle_gamma   90.00
#
_symmetry.space_group_name_H-M   'P 1'
#
loop_
_entity.id
_entity.type
_entity.pdbx_description
1 polymer ?
#
loop_
_entity_poly.entity_id
_entity_poly.type
_entity_poly.pdbx_seq_one_letter_code
_entity_poly.pdbx_strand_id
1 'polypeptide(L)'
;MHSTDPGLSEAPDGTWPDPDITPETAATDVGGQDSGFTDLRDDISVLIEDARTYAEAEIAFQKTRASLAGTLAGRALVLLVLALVLLHIALIALAVGAVIALAPLVTIWGAIAIVVGVLLIGVAALVGSAVGEGKVLGALFAPGDDA
;
A
#
# COMPACT_ATOMS: atom_id res chain seq x y z
N MET A 1 53.08 -51.25 -21.49
CA MET A 1 53.94 -50.17 -20.96
C MET A 1 53.11 -49.40 -19.94
N HIS A 2 53.71 -49.14 -18.77
CA HIS A 2 53.19 -48.44 -17.58
C HIS A 2 52.34 -49.22 -16.57
N SER A 3 53.05 -49.77 -15.60
CA SER A 3 52.62 -50.00 -14.22
C SER A 3 52.34 -48.66 -13.54
N THR A 4 51.28 -48.60 -12.74
CA THR A 4 51.21 -47.69 -11.60
C THR A 4 50.45 -48.40 -10.50
N ASP A 5 51.23 -48.78 -9.49
CA ASP A 5 50.86 -49.33 -8.21
C ASP A 5 50.03 -48.28 -7.43
N PRO A 6 48.77 -48.57 -7.04
CA PRO A 6 48.05 -47.70 -6.12
C PRO A 6 48.52 -48.05 -4.70
N GLY A 7 49.41 -47.22 -4.17
CA GLY A 7 49.83 -47.28 -2.78
C GLY A 7 48.62 -47.32 -1.84
N LEU A 8 48.64 -48.31 -0.95
CA LEU A 8 47.73 -48.45 0.18
C LEU A 8 47.98 -47.27 1.14
N SER A 9 47.18 -46.20 1.07
CA SER A 9 47.12 -45.22 2.14
C SER A 9 46.20 -45.76 3.24
N GLU A 10 46.78 -45.93 4.42
CA GLU A 10 46.18 -46.42 5.66
C GLU A 10 44.82 -45.78 5.95
N ALA A 11 43.89 -46.60 6.43
CA ALA A 11 42.62 -46.13 6.97
C ALA A 11 42.90 -45.14 8.11
N PRO A 12 42.19 -43.99 8.17
CA PRO A 12 42.31 -43.09 9.31
C PRO A 12 41.96 -43.88 10.58
N ASP A 13 42.92 -43.90 11.49
CA ASP A 13 42.77 -44.43 12.84
C ASP A 13 41.58 -43.75 13.51
N GLY A 14 40.70 -44.56 14.08
CA GLY A 14 39.47 -44.12 14.75
C GLY A 14 39.70 -43.41 16.08
N THR A 15 40.75 -42.60 16.19
CA THR A 15 41.04 -41.72 17.31
C THR A 15 40.29 -40.40 17.09
N TRP A 16 38.98 -40.43 17.31
CA TRP A 16 38.25 -39.21 17.59
C TRP A 16 38.96 -38.51 18.76
N PRO A 17 39.23 -37.19 18.67
CA PRO A 17 39.72 -36.45 19.81
C PRO A 17 38.74 -36.68 20.96
N ASP A 18 39.21 -37.35 22.01
CA ASP A 18 38.49 -37.44 23.27
C ASP A 18 38.16 -35.99 23.65
N PRO A 19 36.88 -35.59 23.73
CA PRO A 19 36.56 -34.29 24.28
C PRO A 19 37.03 -34.40 25.71
N ASP A 20 38.18 -33.77 25.98
CA ASP A 20 38.72 -33.58 27.30
C ASP A 20 37.62 -32.88 28.10
N ILE A 21 36.75 -33.65 28.74
CA ILE A 21 35.89 -33.24 29.85
C ILE A 21 36.89 -33.05 30.99
N THR A 22 37.72 -32.03 30.84
CA THR A 22 38.18 -31.28 31.98
C THR A 22 36.89 -30.80 32.64
N PRO A 23 36.63 -31.14 33.91
CA PRO A 23 35.80 -30.27 34.69
C PRO A 23 36.62 -28.98 34.75
N GLU A 24 36.38 -28.08 33.79
CA GLU A 24 36.73 -26.68 33.94
C GLU A 24 35.97 -26.27 35.19
N THR A 25 36.73 -26.38 36.27
CA THR A 25 36.34 -26.07 37.61
C THR A 25 35.78 -24.68 37.46
N ALA A 26 34.52 -24.52 37.85
CA ALA A 26 33.87 -23.23 37.91
C ALA A 26 34.81 -22.26 38.63
N ALA A 27 35.66 -21.58 37.86
CA ALA A 27 36.28 -20.35 38.23
C ALA A 27 35.10 -19.41 38.22
N THR A 28 34.41 -19.42 39.36
CA THR A 28 33.53 -18.35 39.73
C THR A 28 34.50 -17.17 39.81
N ASP A 29 34.63 -16.45 38.70
CA ASP A 29 35.28 -15.16 38.68
C ASP A 29 34.43 -14.28 39.58
N VAL A 30 34.81 -14.23 40.85
CA VAL A 30 34.32 -13.26 41.81
C VAL A 30 35.09 -11.98 41.52
N GLY A 31 34.82 -11.43 40.33
CA GLY A 31 35.48 -10.28 39.72
C GLY A 31 34.44 -9.44 38.98
N GLY A 32 33.49 -8.89 39.73
CA GLY A 32 32.63 -7.82 39.25
C GLY A 32 31.14 -8.15 39.27
N GLN A 33 30.47 -7.78 40.37
CA GLN A 33 29.03 -7.47 40.31
C GLN A 33 28.72 -6.40 39.24
N ASP A 34 29.75 -5.69 38.76
CA ASP A 34 29.72 -4.69 37.69
C ASP A 34 29.65 -5.32 36.28
N SER A 35 30.10 -6.56 36.08
CA SER A 35 30.18 -7.24 34.77
C SER A 35 28.80 -7.72 34.29
N GLY A 36 28.05 -8.42 35.15
CA GLY A 36 26.70 -8.90 34.81
C GLY A 36 25.67 -7.77 34.62
N PHE A 37 25.86 -6.62 35.29
CA PHE A 37 25.04 -5.44 35.06
C PHE A 37 25.35 -4.76 33.72
N THR A 38 26.58 -4.91 33.24
CA THR A 38 27.01 -4.41 31.93
C THR A 38 26.49 -5.31 30.81
N ASP A 39 26.56 -6.64 30.97
CA ASP A 39 26.01 -7.59 30.01
C ASP A 39 24.49 -7.42 29.82
N LEU A 40 23.73 -7.25 30.91
CA LEU A 40 22.28 -7.00 30.80
C LEU A 40 21.97 -5.65 30.15
N ARG A 41 22.82 -4.64 30.34
CA ARG A 41 22.66 -3.36 29.65
C ARG A 41 22.95 -3.50 28.17
N ASP A 42 23.94 -4.31 27.80
CA ASP A 42 24.25 -4.61 26.41
C ASP A 42 23.12 -5.41 25.76
N ASP A 43 22.57 -6.43 26.43
CA ASP A 43 21.40 -7.18 25.95
C ASP A 43 20.16 -6.28 25.76
N ILE A 44 19.91 -5.37 26.70
CA ILE A 44 18.84 -4.37 26.57
C ILE A 44 19.12 -3.42 25.40
N SER A 45 20.37 -3.02 25.18
CA SER A 45 20.74 -2.16 24.06
C SER A 45 20.51 -2.84 22.71
N VAL A 46 20.81 -4.14 22.62
CA VAL A 46 20.56 -4.98 21.44
C VAL A 46 19.05 -5.14 21.20
N LEU A 47 18.27 -5.39 22.26
CA LEU A 47 16.80 -5.46 22.15
C LEU A 47 16.17 -4.13 21.72
N ILE A 48 16.70 -3.00 22.18
CA ILE A 48 16.26 -1.66 21.77
C ILE A 48 16.58 -1.43 20.29
N GLU A 49 17.76 -1.83 19.84
CA GLU A 49 18.18 -1.69 18.44
C GLU A 49 17.34 -2.59 17.51
N ASP A 50 17.05 -3.82 17.93
CA ASP A 50 16.17 -4.73 17.21
C ASP A 50 14.72 -4.19 17.16
N ALA A 51 14.20 -3.64 18.26
CA ALA A 51 12.87 -3.04 18.30
C ALA A 51 12.76 -1.78 17.41
N ARG A 52 13.81 -0.95 17.38
CA ARG A 52 13.92 0.18 16.46
C ARG A 52 13.93 -0.30 15.01
N THR A 53 14.76 -1.29 14.69
CA THR A 53 14.86 -1.86 13.34
C THR A 53 13.52 -2.43 12.88
N TYR A 54 12.79 -3.11 13.77
CA TYR A 54 11.45 -3.61 13.50
C TYR A 54 10.43 -2.48 13.24
N ALA A 55 10.45 -1.43 14.07
CA ALA A 55 9.57 -0.28 13.89
C ALA A 55 9.85 0.47 12.57
N GLU A 56 11.12 0.64 12.21
CA GLU A 56 11.53 1.25 10.95
C GLU A 56 11.07 0.43 9.74
N ALA A 57 11.08 -0.90 9.84
CA ALA A 57 10.59 -1.81 8.80
C ALA A 57 9.06 -1.69 8.58
N GLU A 58 8.27 -1.61 9.66
CA GLU A 58 6.81 -1.47 9.56
C GLU A 58 6.42 -0.10 8.97
N ILE A 59 7.12 0.96 9.36
CA ILE A 59 6.94 2.31 8.77
C ILE A 59 7.27 2.29 7.28
N ALA A 60 8.35 1.63 6.87
CA ALA A 60 8.72 1.50 5.47
C ALA A 60 7.67 0.70 4.65
N PHE A 61 7.07 -0.34 5.26
CA PHE A 61 6.02 -1.13 4.64
C PHE A 61 4.73 -0.32 4.42
N GLN A 62 4.30 0.43 5.43
CA GLN A 62 3.12 1.29 5.33
C GLN A 62 3.35 2.47 4.38
N LYS A 63 4.56 3.05 4.39
CA LYS A 63 4.97 4.09 3.43
C LYS A 63 4.91 3.60 1.99
N THR A 64 5.33 2.36 1.73
CA THR A 64 5.27 1.75 0.39
C THR A 64 3.83 1.54 -0.06
N ARG A 65 2.95 1.08 0.85
CA ARG A 65 1.52 0.92 0.55
C ARG A 65 0.83 2.26 0.29
N ALA A 66 1.19 3.29 1.06
CA ALA A 66 0.72 4.66 0.86
C ALA A 66 1.25 5.29 -0.45
N SER A 67 2.51 5.04 -0.83
CA SER A 67 3.07 5.57 -2.09
C SER A 67 2.48 4.88 -3.31
N LEU A 68 2.25 3.56 -3.25
CA LEU A 68 1.54 2.80 -4.29
C LEU A 68 0.10 3.30 -4.45
N ALA A 69 -0.63 3.48 -3.33
CA ALA A 69 -1.96 4.06 -3.35
C ALA A 69 -1.95 5.50 -3.90
N GLY A 70 -0.98 6.32 -3.51
CA GLY A 70 -0.85 7.71 -3.95
C GLY A 70 -0.52 7.86 -5.44
N THR A 71 0.36 7.02 -5.98
CA THR A 71 0.69 7.01 -7.42
C THR A 71 -0.47 6.53 -8.28
N LEU A 72 -1.19 5.50 -7.84
CA LEU A 72 -2.41 5.04 -8.50
C LEU A 72 -3.51 6.11 -8.43
N ALA A 73 -3.69 6.76 -7.27
CA ALA A 73 -4.63 7.86 -7.10
C ALA A 73 -4.27 9.06 -7.99
N GLY A 74 -2.99 9.42 -8.09
CA GLY A 74 -2.51 10.49 -8.97
C GLY A 74 -2.78 10.21 -10.44
N ARG A 75 -2.47 8.99 -10.91
CA ARG A 75 -2.77 8.58 -12.30
C ARG A 75 -4.27 8.50 -12.56
N ALA A 76 -5.07 8.00 -11.61
CA ALA A 76 -6.52 7.99 -11.69
C ALA A 76 -7.08 9.41 -11.78
N LEU A 77 -6.53 10.36 -11.01
CA LEU A 77 -6.93 11.77 -11.03
C LEU A 77 -6.64 12.41 -12.40
N VAL A 78 -5.46 12.18 -12.98
CA VAL A 78 -5.13 12.67 -14.32
C VAL A 78 -6.11 12.11 -15.37
N LEU A 79 -6.38 10.81 -15.32
CA LEU A 79 -7.35 10.18 -16.23
C LEU A 79 -8.77 10.73 -16.02
N LEU A 80 -9.18 10.97 -14.78
CA LEU A 80 -10.49 11.54 -14.44
C LEU A 80 -10.62 12.96 -15.00
N VAL A 81 -9.60 13.81 -14.81
CA VAL A 81 -9.58 15.16 -15.38
C VAL A 81 -9.68 15.11 -16.91
N LEU A 82 -8.89 14.25 -17.55
CA LEU A 82 -8.94 14.09 -19.01
C LEU A 82 -10.31 13.61 -19.48
N ALA A 83 -10.89 12.63 -18.79
CA ALA A 83 -12.23 12.12 -19.08
C ALA A 83 -13.31 13.21 -18.93
N LEU A 84 -13.24 14.05 -17.89
CA LEU A 84 -14.17 15.16 -17.69
C LEU A 84 -14.05 16.22 -18.79
N VAL A 85 -12.83 16.55 -19.22
CA VAL A 85 -12.61 17.49 -20.35
C VAL A 85 -13.20 16.92 -21.64
N LEU A 86 -12.91 15.65 -21.95
CA LEU A 86 -13.45 14.99 -23.15
C LEU A 86 -14.98 14.87 -23.09
N LEU A 87 -15.54 14.50 -21.93
CA LEU A 87 -16.98 14.45 -21.71
C LEU A 87 -17.62 15.82 -21.94
N HIS A 88 -17.01 16.89 -21.44
CA HIS A 88 -17.53 18.25 -21.63
C HIS A 88 -17.58 18.64 -23.12
N ILE A 89 -16.49 18.39 -23.85
CA ILE A 89 -16.44 18.66 -25.30
C ILE A 89 -17.48 17.81 -26.04
N ALA A 90 -17.63 16.53 -25.66
CA ALA A 90 -18.62 15.65 -26.24
C ALA A 90 -20.06 16.14 -25.98
N LEU A 91 -20.36 16.64 -24.78
CA LEU A 91 -21.68 17.20 -24.46
C LEU A 91 -22.00 18.44 -25.29
N ILE A 92 -21.02 19.33 -25.52
CA ILE A 92 -21.20 20.49 -26.41
C ILE A 92 -21.46 20.03 -27.84
N ALA A 93 -20.64 19.10 -28.36
CA ALA A 93 -20.79 18.57 -29.71
C ALA A 93 -22.14 17.86 -29.90
N LEU A 94 -22.58 17.09 -28.91
CA LEU A 94 -23.90 16.47 -28.86
C LEU A 94 -25.00 17.52 -28.91
N ALA A 95 -24.95 18.54 -28.05
CA ALA A 95 -25.97 19.58 -28.00
C ALA A 95 -26.08 20.31 -29.35
N VAL A 96 -24.95 20.71 -29.94
CA VAL A 96 -24.92 21.38 -31.25
C VAL A 96 -25.45 20.46 -32.34
N GLY A 97 -24.99 19.21 -32.41
CA GLY A 97 -25.45 18.22 -33.38
C GLY A 97 -26.94 17.90 -33.26
N ALA A 98 -27.45 17.77 -32.04
CA ALA A 98 -28.85 17.53 -31.76
C ALA A 98 -29.73 18.69 -32.22
N VAL A 99 -29.34 19.95 -31.94
CA VAL A 99 -30.09 21.12 -32.40
C VAL A 99 -30.14 21.16 -33.93
N ILE A 100 -29.03 20.92 -34.62
CA ILE A 100 -28.98 20.89 -36.09
C ILE A 100 -29.89 19.78 -36.65
N ALA A 101 -29.87 18.59 -36.04
CA ALA A 101 -30.68 17.45 -36.46
C ALA A 101 -32.19 17.67 -36.22
N LEU A 102 -32.56 18.36 -35.14
CA LEU A 102 -33.96 18.57 -34.75
C LEU A 102 -34.59 19.82 -35.38
N ALA A 103 -33.77 20.82 -35.74
CA ALA A 103 -34.24 22.06 -36.36
C ALA A 103 -35.20 21.87 -37.56
N PRO A 104 -34.98 20.93 -38.51
CA PRO A 104 -35.92 20.73 -39.62
C PRO A 104 -37.28 20.13 -39.21
N LEU A 105 -37.38 19.51 -38.03
CA LEU A 105 -38.61 18.85 -37.56
C LEU A 105 -39.48 19.78 -36.70
N VAL A 106 -38.86 20.58 -35.84
CA VAL A 106 -39.58 21.35 -34.79
C VAL A 106 -39.23 22.84 -34.79
N THR A 107 -38.56 23.33 -35.83
CA THR A 107 -37.95 24.67 -35.92
C THR A 107 -36.77 24.88 -34.97
N ILE A 108 -35.97 25.93 -35.22
CA ILE A 108 -34.78 26.25 -34.42
C ILE A 108 -35.11 26.50 -32.94
N TRP A 109 -36.20 27.22 -32.66
CA TRP A 109 -36.60 27.56 -31.30
C TRP A 109 -37.10 26.34 -30.53
N GLY A 110 -37.89 25.49 -31.19
CA GLY A 110 -38.36 24.22 -30.62
C GLY A 110 -37.21 23.28 -30.31
N ALA A 111 -36.22 23.18 -31.22
CA ALA A 111 -35.04 22.34 -31.03
C ALA A 111 -34.22 22.77 -29.80
N ILE A 112 -33.95 24.07 -29.65
CA ILE A 112 -33.22 24.59 -28.49
C ILE A 112 -33.98 24.31 -27.19
N ALA A 113 -35.28 24.58 -27.15
CA ALA A 113 -36.10 24.36 -25.96
C ALA A 113 -36.09 22.89 -25.51
N ILE A 114 -36.20 21.95 -26.46
CA ILE A 114 -36.17 20.51 -26.18
C ILE A 114 -34.80 20.09 -25.65
N VAL A 115 -33.71 20.45 -26.36
CA VAL A 115 -32.36 20.04 -25.96
C VAL A 115 -32.01 20.59 -24.58
N VAL A 116 -32.25 21.88 -24.34
CA VAL A 116 -32.00 22.50 -23.04
C VAL A 116 -32.87 21.86 -21.96
N GLY A 117 -34.15 21.62 -22.24
CA GLY A 117 -35.06 20.94 -21.31
C GLY A 117 -34.56 19.56 -20.89
N VAL A 118 -34.12 18.74 -21.85
CA VAL A 118 -33.57 17.41 -21.58
C VAL A 118 -32.28 17.50 -20.75
N LEU A 119 -31.36 18.40 -21.09
CA LEU A 119 -30.12 18.57 -20.32
C LEU A 119 -30.40 19.02 -18.88
N LEU A 120 -31.33 19.95 -18.67
CA LEU A 120 -31.71 20.43 -17.33
C LEU A 120 -32.35 19.31 -16.48
N ILE A 121 -33.22 18.49 -17.08
CA ILE A 121 -33.79 17.32 -16.41
C ILE A 121 -32.67 16.34 -16.04
N GLY A 122 -31.73 16.09 -16.95
CA GLY A 122 -30.56 15.25 -16.69
C GLY A 122 -29.71 15.77 -15.52
N VAL A 123 -29.42 17.08 -15.48
CA VAL A 123 -28.71 17.71 -14.36
C VAL A 123 -29.48 17.56 -13.05
N ALA A 124 -30.78 17.83 -13.05
CA ALA A 124 -31.61 17.70 -11.86
C ALA A 124 -31.62 16.26 -11.30
N ALA A 125 -31.70 15.26 -12.19
CA ALA A 125 -31.63 13.85 -11.80
C ALA A 125 -30.25 13.50 -11.19
N LEU A 126 -29.15 13.93 -11.82
CA LEU A 126 -27.79 13.65 -11.37
C LEU A 126 -27.46 14.32 -10.03
N VAL A 127 -27.90 15.57 -9.85
CA VAL A 127 -27.76 16.30 -8.57
C VAL A 127 -28.62 15.63 -7.50
N GLY A 128 -29.85 15.24 -7.84
CA GLY A 128 -30.74 14.52 -6.94
C GLY A 128 -30.14 13.21 -6.43
N SER A 129 -29.56 12.39 -7.31
CA SER A 129 -28.89 11.15 -6.92
C SER A 129 -27.67 11.39 -6.04
N ALA A 130 -26.82 12.36 -6.40
CA ALA A 130 -25.62 12.69 -5.63
C ALA A 130 -25.95 13.20 -4.22
N VAL A 131 -26.99 14.03 -4.09
CA VAL A 131 -27.47 14.50 -2.78
C VAL A 131 -28.07 13.36 -1.96
N GLY A 132 -28.76 12.42 -2.60
CA GLY A 132 -29.30 11.22 -1.95
C GLY A 132 -28.20 10.37 -1.31
N GLU A 133 -27.14 10.08 -2.06
CA GLU A 133 -25.98 9.32 -1.56
C GLU A 133 -25.21 10.08 -0.46
N GLY A 134 -25.02 11.39 -0.63
CA GLY A 134 -24.34 12.23 0.35
C GLY A 134 -25.08 12.29 1.69
N LYS A 135 -26.42 12.27 1.68
CA LYS A 135 -27.24 12.20 2.90
C LYS A 135 -27.07 10.87 3.64
N VAL A 136 -27.03 9.76 2.90
CA VAL A 136 -26.81 8.42 3.50
C VAL A 136 -25.45 8.37 4.17
N LEU A 137 -24.41 8.84 3.48
CA LEU A 137 -23.06 8.87 4.05
C LEU A 137 -22.97 9.81 5.26
N GLY A 138 -23.60 10.98 5.20
CA GLY A 138 -23.67 11.91 6.33
C GLY A 138 -24.39 11.32 7.55
N ALA A 139 -25.45 10.55 7.34
CA ALA A 139 -26.16 9.87 8.43
C ALA A 139 -25.32 8.80 9.13
N LEU A 140 -24.39 8.14 8.42
CA LEU A 140 -23.48 7.15 9.01
C LEU A 140 -22.40 7.77 9.91
N PHE A 141 -22.10 9.05 9.73
CA PHE A 141 -21.10 9.78 10.52
C PHE A 141 -21.73 10.76 11.52
N ALA A 142 -23.05 10.84 11.60
CA ALA A 142 -23.72 11.64 12.61
C ALA A 142 -23.45 11.00 13.99
N PRO A 143 -22.87 11.75 14.96
CA PRO A 143 -22.75 11.25 16.32
C PRO A 143 -24.17 10.96 16.83
N GLY A 144 -24.38 9.76 17.39
CA GLY A 144 -25.69 9.40 17.94
C GLY A 144 -26.10 10.43 18.99
N ASP A 145 -27.23 11.09 18.77
CA ASP A 145 -27.88 11.96 19.77
C ASP A 145 -28.50 11.08 20.86
N ASP A 146 -27.65 10.43 21.67
CA ASP A 146 -28.03 9.73 22.89
C ASP A 146 -27.14 10.23 24.05
N ALA A 147 -27.65 11.23 24.78
CA ALA A 147 -27.25 11.55 26.15
C ALA A 147 -28.46 12.06 26.95
#